data_AF-A0A1S2QSL1-F1
#
_entry.id   AF-A0A1S2QSL1-F1
#
_cell.length_a   1.000
_cell.length_b   1.000
_cell.length_c   1.000
_cell.angle_alpha   90.00
_cell.angle_beta   90.00
_cell.angle_gamma   90.00
#
_symmetry.space_group_name_H-M   'P 1'
#
loop_
_entity.id
_entity.type
_entity.pdbx_description
1 polymer ?
#
loop_
_entity_poly.entity_id
_entity_poly.type
_entity_poly.pdbx_seq_one_letter_code
_entity_poly.pdbx_strand_id
1 'polypeptide(L)'
;MAGAGILLAAGLLFTYADYHTLMHSDSHWYKGIFKQLGSIARIGFFAAAAVYPVFLLLKWKKLKKAEWRSFKPGKVLHILAKYVRKWHAPIALVSAALVLLHGTLAILRGFTLDFTYMTGMLGVIVLGFLSIMGFKRFKRNDRKLHFKLAIVFILVFMIHATFA
;
A
#
# COMPACT_ATOMS: atom_id res chain seq x y z
N MET A 1 -14.12 -6.76 2.00
CA MET A 1 -13.95 -5.84 0.85
C MET A 1 -14.71 -4.53 1.05
N ALA A 2 -15.92 -4.54 1.63
CA ALA A 2 -16.69 -3.31 1.90
C ALA A 2 -15.94 -2.23 2.71
N GLY A 3 -15.17 -2.60 3.74
CA GLY A 3 -14.52 -1.62 4.63
C GLY A 3 -13.56 -0.64 3.97
N ALA A 4 -12.77 -1.07 2.98
CA ALA A 4 -11.84 -0.16 2.28
C ALA A 4 -12.57 0.81 1.33
N GLY A 5 -13.66 0.33 0.69
CA GLY A 5 -14.52 1.19 -0.13
C GLY A 5 -15.26 2.23 0.71
N ILE A 6 -15.74 1.84 1.89
CA ILE A 6 -16.36 2.76 2.86
C ILE A 6 -15.36 3.80 3.33
N LEU A 7 -14.13 3.42 3.66
CA LEU A 7 -13.07 4.36 4.07
C LEU A 7 -12.74 5.36 2.96
N LEU A 8 -12.61 4.90 1.71
CA LEU A 8 -12.37 5.79 0.59
C LEU A 8 -13.55 6.74 0.36
N ALA A 9 -14.78 6.23 0.36
CA ALA A 9 -15.99 7.03 0.18
C ALA A 9 -16.15 8.07 1.30
N ALA A 10 -15.95 7.66 2.55
CA ALA A 10 -15.99 8.57 3.70
C ALA A 10 -14.90 9.65 3.61
N GLY A 11 -13.68 9.28 3.23
CA GLY A 11 -12.58 10.24 3.03
C GLY A 11 -12.87 11.25 1.91
N LEU A 12 -13.45 10.78 0.79
CA LEU A 12 -13.85 11.66 -0.31
C LEU A 12 -15.00 12.58 0.07
N LEU A 13 -16.03 12.05 0.75
CA LEU A 13 -17.17 12.84 1.25
C LEU A 13 -16.72 13.91 2.25
N PHE A 14 -15.83 13.56 3.17
CA PHE A 14 -15.23 14.51 4.11
C PHE A 14 -14.46 15.61 3.36
N THR A 15 -13.63 15.23 2.39
CA THR A 15 -12.86 16.18 1.58
C THR A 15 -13.77 17.12 0.79
N TYR A 16 -14.91 16.61 0.29
CA TYR A 16 -15.91 17.40 -0.42
C TYR A 16 -16.67 18.35 0.50
N ALA A 17 -17.12 17.86 1.67
CA ALA A 17 -17.88 18.65 2.64
C ALA A 17 -17.05 19.82 3.21
N ASP A 18 -15.77 19.60 3.47
CA ASP A 18 -14.86 20.59 4.05
C ASP A 18 -13.93 21.25 3.01
N TYR A 19 -14.28 21.19 1.72
CA TYR A 19 -13.43 21.62 0.61
C TYR A 19 -12.90 23.07 0.78
N HIS A 20 -13.79 24.02 1.06
CA HIS A 20 -13.41 25.43 1.20
C HIS A 20 -12.41 25.66 2.34
N THR A 21 -12.63 25.01 3.48
CA THR A 21 -11.74 25.08 4.66
C THR A 21 -10.39 24.43 4.37
N LEU A 22 -10.39 23.26 3.72
CA LEU A 22 -9.18 22.53 3.35
C LEU A 22 -8.30 23.32 2.37
N MET A 23 -8.90 24.00 1.40
CA MET A 23 -8.19 24.69 0.31
C MET A 23 -7.78 26.13 0.64
N HIS A 24 -8.47 26.82 1.55
CA HIS A 24 -8.06 28.15 2.01
C HIS A 24 -7.18 28.14 3.25
N SER A 25 -7.06 27.00 3.92
CA SER A 25 -6.14 26.88 5.04
C SER A 25 -4.72 26.58 4.54
N ASP A 26 -3.81 27.55 4.69
CA ASP A 26 -2.36 27.28 4.77
C ASP A 26 -1.98 26.55 6.07
N SER A 27 -2.96 25.87 6.67
CA SER A 27 -2.86 25.33 8.00
C SER A 27 -1.86 24.19 8.04
N HIS A 28 -1.06 24.22 9.10
CA HIS A 28 -0.23 23.12 9.54
C HIS A 28 -1.02 21.80 9.64
N TRP A 29 -2.33 21.88 9.89
CA TRP A 29 -3.24 20.74 9.97
C TRP A 29 -3.38 19.98 8.64
N TYR A 30 -3.64 20.67 7.52
CA TYR A 30 -3.70 20.00 6.21
C TYR A 30 -2.37 19.30 5.89
N LYS A 31 -1.24 20.02 6.04
CA LYS A 31 0.10 19.49 5.75
C LYS A 31 0.38 18.25 6.61
N GLY A 32 -0.06 18.27 7.86
CA GLY A 32 -0.02 17.14 8.79
C GLY A 32 -0.80 15.94 8.27
N ILE A 33 -2.10 16.11 7.94
CA ILE A 33 -2.94 15.02 7.43
C ILE A 33 -2.38 14.45 6.12
N PHE A 34 -2.03 15.31 5.17
CA PHE A 34 -1.48 14.91 3.89
C PHE A 34 -0.25 14.00 4.04
N LYS A 35 0.69 14.40 4.92
CA LYS A 35 1.90 13.64 5.23
C LYS A 35 1.60 12.35 5.98
N GLN A 36 0.65 12.37 6.92
CA GLN A 36 0.25 11.19 7.68
C GLN A 36 -0.41 10.13 6.78
N LEU A 37 -1.32 10.53 5.88
CA LEU A 37 -1.96 9.61 4.93
C LEU A 37 -0.92 8.87 4.08
N GLY A 38 0.01 9.61 3.47
CA GLY A 38 1.11 9.03 2.68
C GLY A 38 2.00 8.10 3.51
N SER A 39 2.37 8.50 4.73
CA SER A 39 3.22 7.69 5.62
C SER A 39 2.54 6.39 6.08
N ILE A 40 1.28 6.47 6.50
CA ILE A 40 0.50 5.29 6.93
C ILE A 40 0.30 4.35 5.75
N ALA A 41 -0.04 4.88 4.57
CA ALA A 41 -0.13 4.09 3.36
C ALA A 41 1.17 3.36 3.03
N ARG A 42 2.31 4.03 3.14
CA ARG A 42 3.64 3.43 2.91
C ARG A 42 3.91 2.27 3.86
N ILE A 43 3.66 2.46 5.15
CA ILE A 43 3.82 1.39 6.15
C ILE A 43 2.93 0.20 5.79
N GLY A 44 1.67 0.44 5.45
CA GLY A 44 0.74 -0.63 5.10
C GLY A 44 1.12 -1.35 3.81
N PHE A 45 1.61 -0.67 2.77
CA PHE A 45 2.10 -1.33 1.57
C PHE A 45 3.34 -2.18 1.83
N PHE A 46 4.27 -1.74 2.68
CA PHE A 46 5.38 -2.58 3.10
C PHE A 46 4.93 -3.81 3.90
N ALA A 47 4.00 -3.63 4.83
CA ALA A 47 3.42 -4.74 5.58
C ALA A 47 2.72 -5.75 4.65
N ALA A 48 2.00 -5.28 3.62
CA ALA A 48 1.41 -6.13 2.61
C ALA A 48 2.47 -6.83 1.74
N ALA A 49 3.55 -6.13 1.38
CA ALA A 49 4.65 -6.67 0.59
C ALA A 49 5.47 -7.72 1.35
N ALA A 50 5.50 -7.68 2.69
CA ALA A 50 6.22 -8.63 3.54
C ALA A 50 5.82 -10.10 3.31
N VAL A 51 4.64 -10.35 2.72
CA VAL A 51 4.25 -11.70 2.28
C VAL A 51 5.30 -12.34 1.38
N TYR A 52 5.99 -11.58 0.53
CA TYR A 52 6.98 -12.13 -0.40
C TYR A 52 8.26 -12.61 0.28
N PRO A 53 9.00 -11.78 1.05
CA PRO A 53 10.21 -12.24 1.74
C PRO A 53 9.89 -13.33 2.78
N VAL A 54 8.76 -13.27 3.49
CA VAL A 54 8.38 -14.33 4.45
C VAL A 54 8.20 -15.68 3.74
N PHE A 55 7.50 -15.72 2.61
CA PHE A 55 7.33 -16.96 1.85
C PHE A 55 8.61 -17.41 1.13
N LEU A 56 9.51 -16.48 0.80
CA LEU A 56 10.85 -16.81 0.29
C LEU A 56 11.68 -17.51 1.36
N LEU A 57 11.74 -16.95 2.57
CA LEU A 57 12.44 -17.55 3.72
C LEU A 57 11.87 -18.92 4.07
N LEU A 58 10.56 -19.13 3.94
CA LEU A 58 9.91 -20.43 4.17
C LEU A 58 10.39 -21.52 3.21
N LYS A 59 10.88 -21.18 2.02
CA LYS A 59 11.46 -22.15 1.08
C LYS A 59 12.89 -22.53 1.44
N TRP A 60 13.54 -21.77 2.32
CA TRP A 60 14.95 -21.99 2.65
C TRP A 60 15.12 -23.16 3.62
N LYS A 61 15.65 -24.28 3.12
CA LYS A 61 15.80 -25.53 3.89
C LYS A 61 16.60 -25.38 5.18
N LYS A 62 17.61 -24.49 5.21
CA LYS A 62 18.45 -24.24 6.40
C LYS A 62 17.62 -23.71 7.58
N LEU A 63 16.70 -22.78 7.33
CA LEU A 63 15.84 -22.19 8.37
C LEU A 63 14.80 -23.18 8.94
N LYS A 64 14.42 -24.19 8.15
CA LYS A 64 13.51 -25.25 8.63
C LYS A 64 14.18 -26.23 9.58
N LYS A 65 15.48 -26.49 9.38
CA LYS A 65 16.27 -27.45 10.16
C LYS A 65 17.06 -26.80 11.29
N ALA A 66 17.18 -25.47 11.29
CA ALA A 66 17.85 -24.74 12.34
C ALA A 66 17.03 -24.82 13.63
N GLU A 67 17.66 -25.36 14.68
CA GLU A 67 17.17 -25.30 16.06
C GLU A 67 18.30 -24.72 16.91
N TRP A 68 18.05 -23.60 17.58
CA TRP A 68 19.01 -23.01 18.51
C TRP A 68 18.43 -23.10 19.91
N ARG A 69 18.94 -24.01 20.73
CA ARG A 69 18.40 -24.33 22.06
C ARG A 69 16.90 -24.65 21.95
N SER A 70 16.02 -23.79 22.44
CA SER A 70 14.56 -23.91 22.39
C SER A 70 13.93 -23.12 21.24
N PHE A 71 14.69 -22.29 20.53
CA PHE A 71 14.19 -21.45 19.46
C PHE A 71 14.13 -22.21 18.13
N LYS A 72 12.90 -22.33 17.59
CA LYS A 72 12.61 -22.96 16.30
C LYS A 72 12.21 -21.90 15.27
N PRO A 73 13.15 -21.27 14.54
CA PRO A 73 12.86 -20.23 13.55
C PRO A 73 11.82 -20.65 12.52
N GLY A 74 11.82 -21.92 12.11
CA GLY A 74 10.80 -22.47 11.20
C GLY A 74 9.36 -22.40 11.72
N LYS A 75 9.15 -22.52 13.05
CA LYS A 75 7.83 -22.41 13.68
C LYS A 75 7.34 -20.96 13.70
N VAL A 76 8.23 -20.04 14.09
CA VAL A 76 7.95 -18.59 14.06
C VAL A 76 7.62 -18.14 12.64
N LEU A 77 8.40 -18.57 11.66
CA LEU A 77 8.21 -18.20 10.27
C LEU A 77 6.89 -18.76 9.68
N HIS A 78 6.45 -19.95 10.12
CA HIS A 78 5.12 -20.46 9.79
C HIS A 78 3.98 -19.61 10.37
N ILE A 79 4.11 -19.17 11.62
CA ILE A 79 3.14 -18.29 12.27
C ILE A 79 3.08 -16.95 11.51
N LEU A 80 4.24 -16.35 11.22
CA LEU A 80 4.33 -15.13 10.43
C LEU A 80 3.68 -15.30 9.06
N ALA A 81 3.99 -16.38 8.33
CA ALA A 81 3.42 -16.67 7.03
C ALA A 81 1.89 -16.78 7.06
N LYS A 82 1.32 -17.38 8.11
CA LYS A 82 -0.14 -17.42 8.31
C LYS A 82 -0.72 -16.01 8.45
N TYR A 83 -0.10 -15.16 9.26
CA TYR A 83 -0.57 -13.80 9.50
C TYR A 83 -0.41 -12.89 8.28
N VAL A 84 0.79 -12.83 7.68
CA VAL A 84 1.01 -11.98 6.51
C VAL A 84 0.14 -12.40 5.34
N ARG A 85 -0.14 -13.70 5.17
CA ARG A 85 -1.07 -14.17 4.13
C ARG A 85 -2.51 -13.75 4.42
N LYS A 86 -2.97 -13.88 5.68
CA LYS A 86 -4.33 -13.52 6.09
C LYS A 86 -4.58 -12.00 5.95
N TRP A 87 -3.60 -11.20 6.34
CA TRP A 87 -3.73 -9.74 6.41
C TRP A 87 -3.26 -8.98 5.17
N HIS A 88 -2.53 -9.63 4.25
CA HIS A 88 -2.04 -9.00 3.02
C HIS A 88 -3.14 -8.25 2.26
N ALA A 89 -4.26 -8.91 1.94
CA ALA A 89 -5.31 -8.29 1.14
C ALA A 89 -6.05 -7.17 1.87
N PRO A 90 -6.51 -7.33 3.14
CA PRO A 90 -7.09 -6.22 3.90
C PRO A 90 -6.18 -4.99 4.01
N ILE A 91 -4.92 -5.20 4.38
CA ILE A 91 -3.96 -4.10 4.54
C ILE A 91 -3.72 -3.41 3.19
N ALA A 92 -3.48 -4.17 2.12
CA ALA A 92 -3.26 -3.60 0.80
C ALA A 92 -4.45 -2.75 0.31
N LEU A 93 -5.69 -3.17 0.57
CA LEU A 93 -6.88 -2.41 0.19
C LEU A 93 -7.02 -1.11 1.01
N VAL A 94 -6.76 -1.15 2.31
CA VAL A 94 -6.76 0.06 3.15
C VAL A 94 -5.67 1.02 2.72
N SER A 95 -4.44 0.54 2.48
CA SER A 95 -3.34 1.35 1.98
C SER A 95 -3.63 1.96 0.61
N ALA A 96 -4.30 1.21 -0.28
CA ALA A 96 -4.73 1.73 -1.57
C ALA A 96 -5.73 2.88 -1.41
N ALA A 97 -6.73 2.74 -0.53
CA ALA A 97 -7.66 3.82 -0.24
C ALA A 97 -6.95 5.07 0.29
N LEU A 98 -6.00 4.92 1.21
CA LEU A 98 -5.22 6.03 1.76
C LEU A 98 -4.35 6.72 0.70
N VAL A 99 -3.72 5.98 -0.23
CA VAL A 99 -2.97 6.58 -1.35
C VAL A 99 -3.87 7.31 -2.32
N LEU A 100 -5.05 6.76 -2.63
CA LEU A 100 -6.00 7.46 -3.50
C LEU A 100 -6.48 8.77 -2.86
N LEU A 101 -6.73 8.76 -1.55
CA LEU A 101 -7.08 9.98 -0.81
C LEU A 101 -5.92 10.98 -0.80
N HIS A 102 -4.69 10.52 -0.52
CA HIS A 102 -3.48 11.34 -0.57
C HIS A 102 -3.28 11.99 -1.96
N GLY A 103 -3.41 11.21 -3.04
CA GLY A 103 -3.32 11.72 -4.40
C GLY A 103 -4.43 12.71 -4.75
N THR A 104 -5.66 12.45 -4.26
CA THR A 104 -6.79 13.39 -4.44
C THR A 104 -6.50 14.73 -3.78
N LEU A 105 -6.04 14.71 -2.52
CA LEU A 105 -5.65 15.93 -1.82
C LEU A 105 -4.52 16.68 -2.55
N ALA A 106 -3.50 15.97 -3.06
CA ALA A 106 -2.44 16.60 -3.86
C ALA A 106 -3.00 17.36 -5.07
N ILE A 107 -3.86 16.72 -5.86
CA ILE A 107 -4.46 17.32 -7.06
C ILE A 107 -5.31 18.55 -6.71
N LEU A 108 -6.12 18.47 -5.64
CA LEU A 108 -6.98 19.58 -5.23
C LEU A 108 -6.18 20.82 -4.79
N ARG A 109 -4.97 20.65 -4.24
CA ARG A 109 -4.12 21.77 -3.81
C ARG A 109 -3.35 22.43 -4.98
N GLY A 110 -3.49 21.90 -6.19
CA GLY A 110 -2.87 22.43 -7.40
C GLY A 110 -1.97 21.40 -8.06
N PHE A 111 -2.22 21.10 -9.32
CA PHE A 111 -1.46 20.13 -10.09
C PHE A 111 -0.30 20.79 -10.85
N THR A 112 0.90 20.23 -10.72
CA THR A 112 2.09 20.61 -11.50
C THR A 112 2.64 19.38 -12.23
N LEU A 113 3.22 19.57 -13.42
CA LEU A 113 3.89 18.49 -14.16
C LEU A 113 5.37 18.41 -13.78
N ASP A 114 5.64 18.21 -12.49
CA ASP A 114 6.99 17.95 -11.98
C ASP A 114 7.21 16.46 -11.69
N PHE A 115 8.45 16.12 -11.35
CA PHE A 115 8.86 14.74 -11.09
C PHE A 115 8.03 14.07 -9.98
N THR A 116 7.64 14.82 -8.94
CA THR A 116 6.90 14.31 -7.80
C THR A 116 5.47 13.94 -8.20
N TYR A 117 4.78 14.81 -8.94
CA TYR A 117 3.45 14.52 -9.47
C TYR A 117 3.46 13.41 -10.52
N MET A 118 4.44 13.41 -11.43
CA MET A 118 4.54 12.38 -12.47
C MET A 118 4.77 10.98 -11.88
N THR A 119 5.69 10.86 -10.91
CA THR A 119 5.96 9.57 -10.25
C THR A 119 4.78 9.12 -9.37
N GLY A 120 4.10 10.05 -8.70
CA GLY A 120 2.88 9.77 -7.94
C GLY A 120 1.75 9.25 -8.83
N MET A 121 1.50 9.91 -9.96
CA MET A 121 0.49 9.52 -10.94
C MET A 121 0.79 8.15 -11.55
N LEU A 122 2.05 7.91 -11.95
CA LEU A 122 2.48 6.59 -12.42
C LEU A 122 2.24 5.52 -11.35
N GLY A 123 2.53 5.82 -10.09
CA GLY A 123 2.26 4.94 -8.95
C GLY A 123 0.78 4.58 -8.83
N VAL A 124 -0.13 5.56 -8.95
CA VAL A 124 -1.59 5.35 -8.92
C VAL A 124 -2.06 4.51 -10.12
N ILE A 125 -1.55 4.77 -11.32
CA ILE A 125 -1.88 3.98 -12.52
C ILE A 125 -1.48 2.51 -12.32
N VAL A 126 -0.25 2.26 -11.89
CA VAL A 126 0.24 0.90 -11.62
C VAL A 126 -0.57 0.24 -10.50
N LEU A 127 -0.92 0.98 -9.44
CA LEU A 127 -1.78 0.49 -8.36
C LEU A 127 -3.18 0.08 -8.87
N GLY A 128 -3.75 0.82 -9.82
CA GLY A 128 -5.00 0.46 -10.49
C GLY A 128 -4.92 -0.90 -11.16
N PHE A 129 -3.92 -1.10 -12.04
CA PHE A 129 -3.68 -2.40 -12.67
C PHE A 129 -3.39 -3.51 -11.64
N LEU A 130 -2.61 -3.21 -10.61
CA LEU A 130 -2.29 -4.15 -9.53
C LEU A 130 -3.54 -4.60 -8.78
N SER A 131 -4.49 -3.68 -8.54
CA SER A 131 -5.76 -3.96 -7.86
C SER A 131 -6.67 -4.85 -8.72
N ILE A 132 -6.76 -4.57 -10.03
CA ILE A 132 -7.48 -5.43 -11.00
C ILE A 132 -6.88 -6.84 -11.01
N MET A 133 -5.55 -6.95 -11.06
CA MET A 133 -4.87 -8.24 -11.01
C MET A 133 -5.02 -8.93 -9.64
N GLY A 134 -5.11 -8.18 -8.54
CA GLY A 134 -5.43 -8.70 -7.22
C GLY A 134 -6.80 -9.40 -7.19
N PHE A 135 -7.81 -8.80 -7.83
CA PHE A 135 -9.13 -9.41 -7.97
C PHE A 135 -9.09 -10.67 -8.86
N LYS A 136 -8.36 -10.64 -9.99
CA LYS A 136 -8.15 -11.84 -10.82
C LYS A 136 -7.43 -12.96 -10.06
N ARG A 137 -6.47 -12.62 -9.19
CA ARG A 137 -5.77 -13.57 -8.32
C ARG A 137 -6.70 -14.19 -7.29
N PHE A 138 -7.64 -13.42 -6.73
CA PHE A 138 -8.69 -13.96 -5.87
C PHE A 138 -9.53 -15.02 -6.60
N LYS A 139 -9.84 -14.79 -7.89
CA LYS A 139 -10.48 -15.76 -8.79
C LYS A 139 -9.54 -16.86 -9.34
N ARG A 140 -8.29 -16.97 -8.86
CA ARG A 140 -7.25 -17.90 -9.34
C ARG A 140 -6.92 -17.80 -10.84
N ASN A 141 -7.20 -16.67 -11.47
CA ASN A 141 -6.96 -16.41 -12.89
C ASN A 141 -5.82 -15.39 -13.12
N ASP A 142 -4.81 -15.40 -12.25
CA ASP A 142 -3.64 -14.53 -12.35
C ASP A 142 -2.44 -15.30 -12.92
N ARG A 143 -1.96 -14.90 -14.11
CA ARG A 143 -0.76 -15.45 -14.76
C ARG A 143 0.54 -14.88 -14.16
N LYS A 144 0.63 -14.81 -12.83
CA LYS A 144 1.73 -14.19 -12.07
C LYS A 144 1.92 -12.68 -12.34
N LEU A 145 0.95 -12.00 -12.96
CA LEU A 145 1.07 -10.58 -13.29
C LEU A 145 0.94 -9.72 -12.05
N HIS A 146 0.10 -10.12 -11.08
CA HIS A 146 -0.02 -9.41 -9.81
C HIS A 146 1.34 -9.26 -9.09
N PHE A 147 2.17 -10.30 -9.12
CA PHE A 147 3.51 -10.22 -8.51
C PHE A 147 4.43 -9.26 -9.26
N LYS A 148 4.48 -9.34 -10.60
CA LYS A 148 5.29 -8.45 -11.43
C LYS A 148 4.89 -6.99 -11.23
N LEU A 149 3.59 -6.70 -11.27
CA LEU A 149 3.04 -5.37 -11.01
C LEU A 149 3.31 -4.92 -9.57
N ALA A 150 3.30 -5.81 -8.57
CA ALA A 150 3.62 -5.45 -7.20
C ALA A 150 5.08 -4.97 -7.06
N ILE A 151 6.02 -5.59 -7.78
CA ILE A 151 7.41 -5.13 -7.80
C ILE A 151 7.51 -3.75 -8.45
N VAL A 152 6.91 -3.57 -9.64
CA VAL A 152 6.91 -2.28 -10.35
C VAL A 152 6.28 -1.19 -9.48
N PHE A 153 5.13 -1.49 -8.85
CA PHE A 153 4.46 -0.58 -7.93
C PHE A 153 5.36 -0.17 -6.78
N ILE A 154 5.99 -1.12 -6.07
CA ILE A 154 6.88 -0.81 -4.94
C ILE A 154 8.04 0.08 -5.38
N LEU A 155 8.65 -0.19 -6.54
CA LEU A 155 9.76 0.62 -7.05
C LEU A 155 9.33 2.05 -7.34
N VAL A 156 8.25 2.24 -8.11
CA VAL A 156 7.72 3.57 -8.44
C VAL A 156 7.25 4.30 -7.18
N PHE A 157 6.56 3.60 -6.30
CA PHE A 157 6.07 4.14 -5.03
C PHE A 157 7.22 4.56 -4.10
N MET A 158 8.33 3.83 -4.10
CA MET A 158 9.55 4.21 -3.36
C MET A 158 10.22 5.44 -3.96
N ILE A 159 10.34 5.51 -5.29
CA ILE A 159 10.83 6.71 -5.95
C ILE A 159 9.97 7.91 -5.55
N HIS A 160 8.65 7.82 -5.70
CA HIS A 160 7.75 8.89 -5.28
C HIS A 160 7.94 9.27 -3.80
N ALA A 161 7.95 8.29 -2.89
CA ALA A 161 8.09 8.55 -1.45
C ALA A 161 9.46 9.13 -1.04
N THR A 162 10.50 9.02 -1.88
CA THR A 162 11.82 9.62 -1.64
C THR A 162 11.89 11.08 -2.11
N PHE A 163 11.13 11.43 -3.16
CA PHE A 163 11.16 12.76 -3.79
C PHE A 163 9.90 13.60 -3.51
N ALA A 164 8.98 13.11 -2.67
CA ALA A 164 7.74 13.78 -2.26
C ALA A 164 7.80 14.37 -0.85
#